data_AF-A0A523K9T1-F1
#
_entry.id   AF-A0A523K9T1-F1
#
_cell.length_a   1.000
_cell.length_b   1.000
_cell.length_c   1.000
_cell.angle_alpha   90.00
_cell.angle_beta   90.00
_cell.angle_gamma   90.00
#
_symmetry.space_group_name_H-M   'P 1'
#
loop_
_entity.id
_entity.type
_entity.pdbx_description
1 polymer ?
#
loop_
_entity_poly.entity_id
_entity_poly.type
_entity_poly.pdbx_seq_one_letter_code
_entity_poly.pdbx_strand_id
1 'polypeptide(L)'
;MRPRNKTTITALVAGLVGLGWLAAAQAIDLQWYGQSAFKITTDNGKIIVIDPFITKNPKTPEELKDLNKLGKVDLILLTHGHGDHIGDTAAIAKMTGAKVALNADMGHTFG
;
A
#
# COMPACT_ATOMS: atom_id res chain seq x y z
N MET A 1 -32.82 26.07 42.07
CA MET A 1 -34.13 25.57 41.59
C MET A 1 -34.20 25.74 40.07
N ARG A 2 -34.39 24.65 39.30
CA ARG A 2 -34.77 24.69 37.86
C ARG A 2 -36.26 24.34 37.73
N PRO A 3 -36.95 24.92 36.74
CA PRO A 3 -37.53 24.12 35.66
C PRO A 3 -37.15 24.72 34.28
N ARG A 4 -36.49 24.01 33.36
CA ARG A 4 -36.94 22.99 32.38
C ARG A 4 -37.82 23.54 31.22
N ASN A 5 -37.13 23.70 30.08
CA ASN A 5 -37.49 23.59 28.66
C ASN A 5 -38.86 24.05 28.13
N LYS A 6 -38.79 24.87 27.07
CA LYS A 6 -39.47 24.53 25.81
C LYS A 6 -38.42 24.39 24.71
N THR A 7 -38.37 23.17 24.19
CA THR A 7 -37.48 22.63 23.16
C THR A 7 -37.84 23.24 21.80
N THR A 8 -36.90 23.87 21.10
CA THR A 8 -37.05 24.10 19.66
C THR A 8 -36.45 22.91 18.94
N ILE A 9 -37.35 22.07 18.41
CA ILE A 9 -37.05 20.99 17.48
C ILE A 9 -36.85 21.65 16.12
N THR A 10 -35.64 21.58 15.57
CA THR A 10 -35.44 21.68 14.12
C THR A 10 -34.81 20.36 13.68
N ALA A 11 -35.66 19.39 13.39
CA ALA A 11 -35.29 18.26 12.57
C ALA A 11 -35.13 18.75 11.13
N LEU A 12 -33.91 18.69 10.61
CA LEU A 12 -33.66 18.68 9.17
C LEU A 12 -33.00 17.34 8.85
N VAL A 13 -33.85 16.31 8.79
CA VAL A 13 -33.60 15.14 7.96
C VAL A 13 -33.89 15.61 6.52
N ALA A 14 -32.85 16.01 5.80
CA ALA A 14 -32.93 16.23 4.38
C ALA A 14 -32.25 15.05 3.66
N GLY A 15 -33.09 14.21 3.05
CA GLY A 15 -32.80 13.55 1.78
C GLY A 15 -31.61 12.60 1.70
N LEU A 16 -31.89 11.31 1.86
CA LEU A 16 -31.20 10.27 1.10
C LEU A 16 -31.36 10.50 -0.41
N VAL A 17 -30.45 9.88 -1.17
CA VAL A 17 -30.47 9.60 -2.62
C VAL A 17 -29.72 10.63 -3.48
N GLY A 18 -28.48 10.27 -3.87
CA GLY A 18 -27.87 10.82 -5.08
C GLY A 18 -26.45 11.38 -4.99
N LEU A 19 -25.59 10.91 -4.10
CA LEU A 19 -24.14 11.09 -4.28
C LEU A 19 -23.58 9.76 -4.76
N GLY A 20 -23.78 9.50 -6.05
CA GLY A 20 -23.02 8.47 -6.76
C GLY A 20 -21.56 8.65 -6.40
N TRP A 21 -20.93 7.55 -6.02
CA TRP A 21 -19.53 7.52 -5.61
C TRP A 21 -18.69 8.21 -6.67
N LEU A 22 -18.31 9.46 -6.43
CA LEU A 22 -17.11 10.00 -7.03
C LEU A 22 -15.98 9.31 -6.29
N ALA A 23 -15.63 8.10 -6.74
CA ALA A 23 -14.28 7.61 -6.52
C ALA A 23 -13.39 8.67 -7.16
N ALA A 24 -12.83 9.57 -6.34
CA ALA A 24 -11.80 10.47 -6.79
C ALA A 24 -10.72 9.58 -7.41
N ALA A 25 -10.35 9.83 -8.67
CA ALA A 25 -9.19 9.17 -9.25
C ALA A 25 -8.03 9.37 -8.27
N GLN A 26 -7.49 8.28 -7.73
CA GLN A 26 -6.41 8.37 -6.78
C GLN A 26 -5.20 8.91 -7.55
N ALA A 27 -4.48 9.88 -6.99
CA ALA A 27 -3.22 10.26 -7.61
C ALA A 27 -2.27 9.06 -7.56
N ILE A 28 -1.50 8.84 -8.63
CA ILE A 28 -0.41 7.86 -8.59
C ILE A 28 0.59 8.34 -7.54
N ASP A 29 0.90 7.49 -6.57
CA ASP A 29 1.86 7.77 -5.50
C ASP A 29 3.11 6.88 -5.66
N LEU A 30 4.28 7.48 -5.46
CA LEU A 30 5.56 6.79 -5.52
C LEU A 30 6.34 7.05 -4.23
N GLN A 31 6.55 6.00 -3.45
CA GLN A 31 7.38 6.05 -2.25
C GLN A 31 8.70 5.32 -2.49
N TRP A 32 9.81 6.02 -2.29
CA TRP A 32 11.15 5.43 -2.32
C TRP A 32 11.60 5.03 -0.92
N TYR A 33 12.10 3.80 -0.79
CA TYR A 33 12.61 3.24 0.47
C TYR A 33 14.14 3.24 0.54
N GLY A 34 14.84 3.57 -0.55
CA GLY A 34 16.31 3.48 -0.64
C GLY A 34 16.76 2.42 -1.65
N GLN A 35 17.98 2.57 -2.20
CA GLN A 35 18.52 1.70 -3.26
C GLN A 35 17.48 1.57 -4.40
N SER A 36 17.08 0.36 -4.82
CA SER A 36 16.07 0.12 -5.85
C SER A 36 14.66 -0.15 -5.29
N ALA A 37 14.45 -0.03 -3.98
CA ALA A 37 13.17 -0.35 -3.35
C ALA A 37 12.15 0.79 -3.52
N PHE A 38 11.06 0.52 -4.24
CA PHE A 38 9.95 1.47 -4.46
C PHE A 38 8.60 0.83 -4.15
N LYS A 39 7.65 1.63 -3.65
CA LYS A 39 6.22 1.31 -3.62
C LYS A 39 5.49 2.27 -4.55
N ILE A 40 4.70 1.71 -5.45
CA ILE A 40 3.81 2.45 -6.35
C ILE A 40 2.38 2.16 -5.93
N THR A 41 1.60 3.21 -5.69
CA THR A 41 0.13 3.12 -5.60
C THR A 41 -0.44 3.67 -6.89
N THR A 42 -1.13 2.82 -7.66
CA THR A 42 -1.78 3.24 -8.91
C THR A 42 -3.04 4.06 -8.64
N ASP A 43 -3.56 4.71 -9.68
CA ASP A 43 -4.76 5.54 -9.62
C ASP A 43 -6.04 4.77 -9.23
N ASN A 44 -6.07 3.47 -9.45
CA ASN A 44 -7.12 2.54 -9.01
C ASN A 44 -6.77 1.77 -7.72
N GLY A 45 -5.75 2.20 -6.98
CA GLY A 45 -5.41 1.68 -5.65
C GLY A 45 -4.70 0.32 -5.64
N LYS A 46 -4.08 -0.10 -6.74
CA LYS A 46 -3.16 -1.25 -6.75
C LYS A 46 -1.83 -0.86 -6.17
N ILE A 47 -1.26 -1.74 -5.35
CA ILE A 47 0.03 -1.51 -4.72
C ILE A 47 1.05 -2.46 -5.34
N ILE A 48 2.08 -1.88 -5.94
CA ILE A 48 3.22 -2.59 -6.54
C ILE A 48 4.46 -2.26 -5.72
N VAL A 49 5.20 -3.27 -5.30
CA VAL A 49 6.51 -3.07 -4.66
C VAL A 49 7.61 -3.60 -5.60
N ILE A 50 8.59 -2.77 -5.89
CA ILE A 50 9.73 -3.10 -6.76
C ILE A 50 10.94 -3.33 -5.88
N ASP A 51 11.68 -4.42 -6.12
CA ASP A 51 12.94 -4.78 -5.48
C ASP A 51 12.96 -4.51 -3.96
N PRO A 52 12.17 -5.23 -3.15
CA PRO A 52 11.88 -4.87 -1.77
C PRO A 52 13.04 -5.16 -0.81
N PHE A 53 14.19 -4.50 -0.97
CA PHE A 53 15.26 -4.48 0.02
C PHE A 53 15.01 -3.31 0.99
N ILE A 54 14.19 -3.56 2.02
CA ILE A 54 13.69 -2.53 2.95
C ILE A 54 14.28 -2.75 4.34
N THR A 55 14.12 -3.93 4.94
CA THR A 55 14.48 -4.16 6.35
C THR A 55 15.99 -4.07 6.62
N LYS A 56 16.79 -4.54 5.67
CA LYS A 56 18.25 -4.60 5.76
C LYS A 56 18.97 -3.49 5.00
N ASN A 57 18.22 -2.62 4.32
CA ASN A 57 18.80 -1.56 3.52
C ASN A 57 19.26 -0.41 4.43
N PRO A 58 20.55 -0.04 4.41
CA PRO A 58 21.09 1.01 5.27
C PRO A 58 20.59 2.41 4.88
N LYS A 59 19.97 2.57 3.71
CA LYS A 59 19.38 3.84 3.26
C LYS A 59 17.90 3.96 3.62
N THR A 60 17.24 2.89 4.05
CA THR A 60 15.85 2.95 4.49
C THR A 60 15.76 3.64 5.85
N PRO A 61 14.99 4.73 5.97
CA PRO A 61 14.70 5.35 7.26
C PRO A 61 14.11 4.31 8.23
N GLU A 62 14.51 4.38 9.50
CA GLU A 62 14.16 3.35 10.48
C GLU A 62 12.64 3.19 10.64
N GLU A 63 11.91 4.29 10.55
CA GLU A 63 10.46 4.32 10.60
C GLU A 63 9.78 3.62 9.41
N LEU A 64 10.49 3.42 8.29
CA LEU A 64 9.99 2.75 7.09
C LEU A 64 10.37 1.26 7.02
N LYS A 65 11.19 0.76 7.96
CA LYS A 65 11.63 -0.65 7.96
C LYS A 65 10.59 -1.66 8.44
N ASP A 66 9.48 -1.19 9.01
CA ASP A 66 8.38 -2.05 9.40
C ASP A 66 7.53 -2.43 8.18
N LEU A 67 7.67 -3.67 7.71
CA LEU A 67 6.96 -4.20 6.55
C LEU A 67 5.43 -4.16 6.72
N ASN A 68 4.89 -4.16 7.95
CA ASN A 68 3.45 -4.05 8.15
C ASN A 68 2.90 -2.71 7.64
N LYS A 69 3.74 -1.66 7.57
CA LYS A 69 3.36 -0.35 7.03
C LYS A 69 3.20 -0.32 5.51
N LEU A 70 3.58 -1.39 4.81
CA LEU A 70 3.25 -1.55 3.38
C LEU A 70 1.74 -1.73 3.19
N GLY A 71 1.04 -2.30 4.19
CA GLY A 71 -0.36 -2.66 4.06
C GLY A 71 -0.57 -3.76 3.02
N LYS A 72 -1.57 -3.58 2.16
CA LYS A 72 -1.82 -4.48 1.04
C LYS A 72 -0.71 -4.35 -0.01
N VAL A 73 -0.29 -5.46 -0.61
CA VAL A 73 0.56 -5.47 -1.81
C VAL A 73 -0.10 -6.39 -2.84
N ASP A 74 -0.35 -5.90 -4.04
CA ASP A 74 -0.95 -6.68 -5.13
C ASP A 74 0.12 -7.42 -5.95
N LEU A 75 1.28 -6.79 -6.15
CA LEU A 75 2.35 -7.29 -7.00
C LEU A 75 3.73 -6.91 -6.43
N ILE A 76 4.65 -7.87 -6.47
CA ILE A 76 6.08 -7.64 -6.24
C ILE A 76 6.79 -7.82 -7.59
N LEU A 77 7.59 -6.84 -7.99
CA LEU A 77 8.41 -6.88 -9.19
C LEU A 77 9.88 -6.98 -8.81
N LEU A 78 10.57 -7.99 -9.36
CA LEU A 78 12.00 -8.15 -9.21
C LEU A 78 12.71 -7.88 -10.53
N THR A 79 13.70 -6.99 -10.50
CA THR A 79 14.49 -6.63 -11.68
C THR A 79 15.57 -7.67 -11.99
N HIS A 80 16.24 -8.21 -10.96
CA HIS A 80 17.25 -9.27 -11.09
C HIS A 80 17.55 -9.97 -9.75
N GLY A 81 18.41 -10.99 -9.78
CA GLY A 81 18.59 -11.96 -8.69
C GLY A 81 19.61 -11.61 -7.60
N HIS A 82 20.01 -10.36 -7.45
CA HIS A 82 20.90 -9.98 -6.34
C HIS A 82 20.14 -9.84 -5.01
N GLY A 83 20.83 -10.09 -3.90
CA GLY A 83 20.22 -10.09 -2.56
C GLY A 83 19.65 -8.74 -2.14
N ASP A 84 20.24 -7.64 -2.61
CA ASP A 84 19.78 -6.26 -2.42
C ASP A 84 18.63 -5.86 -3.37
N HIS A 85 18.14 -6.79 -4.19
CA HIS A 85 16.92 -6.64 -5.00
C HIS A 85 15.83 -7.61 -4.54
N ILE A 86 16.18 -8.87 -4.25
CA ILE A 86 15.23 -9.88 -3.75
C ILE A 86 14.74 -9.50 -2.35
N GLY A 87 15.66 -9.13 -1.45
CA GLY A 87 15.34 -8.60 -0.12
C GLY A 87 14.22 -9.32 0.64
N ASP A 88 13.19 -8.55 0.98
CA ASP A 88 12.03 -8.92 1.79
C ASP A 88 10.91 -9.63 1.00
N THR A 89 11.14 -9.98 -0.27
CA THR A 89 10.10 -10.51 -1.19
C THR A 89 9.32 -11.67 -0.59
N ALA A 90 9.99 -12.69 -0.06
CA ALA A 90 9.32 -13.87 0.49
C ALA A 90 8.43 -13.52 1.69
N ALA A 91 8.88 -12.60 2.55
CA ALA A 91 8.12 -12.14 3.70
C ALA A 91 6.88 -11.35 3.27
N ILE A 92 7.02 -10.42 2.31
CA ILE A 92 5.90 -9.62 1.80
C ILE A 92 4.89 -10.51 1.07
N ALA A 93 5.35 -11.42 0.20
CA ALA A 93 4.47 -12.35 -0.51
C ALA A 93 3.67 -13.23 0.46
N LYS A 94 4.32 -13.76 1.50
CA LYS A 94 3.64 -14.57 2.53
C LYS A 94 2.63 -13.76 3.35
N MET A 95 2.96 -12.52 3.70
CA MET A 95 2.10 -11.64 4.51
C MET A 95 0.87 -11.15 3.74
N THR A 96 1.00 -10.89 2.44
CA THR A 96 0.00 -10.16 1.65
C THR A 96 -0.72 -11.02 0.60
N GLY A 97 -0.15 -12.17 0.24
CA GLY A 97 -0.60 -12.96 -0.91
C GLY A 97 -0.26 -12.33 -2.26
N ALA A 98 0.63 -11.32 -2.30
CA ALA A 98 1.06 -10.67 -3.52
C ALA A 98 1.62 -11.67 -4.53
N LYS A 99 1.32 -11.47 -5.82
CA LYS A 99 2.00 -12.17 -6.89
C LYS A 99 3.44 -11.65 -6.99
N VAL A 100 4.38 -12.53 -7.31
CA VAL A 100 5.77 -12.14 -7.61
C VAL A 100 5.99 -12.31 -9.11
N ALA A 101 6.45 -11.26 -9.77
CA ALA A 101 6.87 -11.32 -11.17
C ALA A 101 8.34 -10.91 -11.30
N LEU A 102 9.03 -11.64 -12.17
CA LEU A 102 10.47 -11.62 -12.36
C LEU A 102 10.78 -12.07 -13.79
N ASN A 103 12.02 -11.91 -14.24
CA ASN A 103 12.42 -12.39 -15.57
C ASN A 103 12.39 -13.94 -15.64
N ALA A 104 12.37 -14.47 -16.86
CA ALA A 104 12.26 -15.91 -17.10
C ALA A 104 13.39 -16.71 -16.43
N ASP A 105 14.63 -16.22 -16.49
CA ASP A 105 15.81 -16.90 -15.93
C ASP A 105 15.70 -17.10 -14.42
N MET A 106 15.29 -16.06 -13.69
CA MET A 106 15.01 -16.20 -12.26
C MET A 106 13.81 -17.11 -12.01
N GLY A 107 12.81 -17.13 -12.91
CA GLY A 107 11.64 -18.01 -12.80
C GLY A 107 12.03 -19.48 -12.83
N HIS A 108 13.02 -19.84 -13.65
CA HIS A 108 13.62 -21.17 -13.66
C HIS A 108 14.47 -21.47 -12.41
N THR A 109 14.97 -20.44 -11.73
CA THR A 109 15.88 -20.59 -10.56
C THR A 109 15.11 -20.69 -9.24
N PHE A 110 14.01 -19.95 -9.10
CA PHE A 110 13.22 -19.85 -7.86
C PHE A 110 11.88 -20.58 -7.89
N GLY A 111 11.41 -21.03 -9.06
CA GLY A 111 10.18 -21.82 -9.23
C GLY A 111 10.41 -23.31 -9.03
#